data_AF-A0A523J1F1-F1
#
_entry.id   AF-A0A523J1F1-F1
#
_cell.length_a   1.000
_cell.length_b   1.000
_cell.length_c   1.000
_cell.angle_alpha   90.00
_cell.angle_beta   90.00
_cell.angle_gamma   90.00
#
_symmetry.space_group_name_H-M   'P 1'
#
loop_
_entity.id
_entity.type
_entity.pdbx_description
1 polymer ?
#
loop_
_entity_poly.entity_id
_entity_poly.type
_entity_poly.pdbx_seq_one_letter_code
_entity_poly.pdbx_strand_id
1 'polypeptide(L)'
;MRLVLFPLIILMLTAGIAIAENEQDTGRHREGFRKAKVAKIKSGRYSRMLMSMLHKTSRLDLSEQQDRKVKEIRAKYIGPIIQEEGKSRGLQRKFMLQLQKADFDPAELKTIVKETDVVNKKIADMFIDAMTVIRDAVGPKNYAKLTPVTRIDRNTLIKLKEQELARIQERKAQKNTNTQSDSKSDKSE
;
A
#
# COMPACT_ATOMS: atom_id res chain seq x y z
N MET A 1 69.77 -1.26 29.07
CA MET A 1 69.54 -0.62 27.75
C MET A 1 68.87 -1.63 26.84
N ARG A 2 67.90 -1.14 26.07
CA ARG A 2 66.87 -1.89 25.32
C ARG A 2 67.43 -2.55 24.06
N LEU A 3 66.96 -3.76 23.76
CA LEU A 3 66.67 -4.20 22.38
C LEU A 3 65.75 -5.43 22.37
N VAL A 4 65.16 -5.66 21.19
CA VAL A 4 64.39 -6.83 20.71
C VAL A 4 62.87 -6.73 20.94
N LEU A 5 62.12 -6.23 19.95
CA LEU A 5 61.39 -6.99 18.91
C LEU A 5 60.32 -7.91 19.50
N PHE A 6 59.04 -7.71 19.16
CA PHE A 6 58.22 -8.69 18.44
C PHE A 6 56.91 -8.03 17.91
N PRO A 7 56.35 -8.52 16.78
CA PRO A 7 55.31 -7.93 15.95
C PRO A 7 53.94 -8.62 16.17
N LEU A 8 53.03 -8.54 15.19
CA LEU A 8 51.69 -9.16 15.10
C LEU A 8 50.49 -8.30 15.53
N ILE A 9 50.22 -7.24 14.77
CA ILE A 9 48.85 -6.78 14.53
C ILE A 9 48.65 -6.70 13.01
N ILE A 10 48.77 -7.85 12.34
CA ILE A 10 48.32 -8.05 10.96
C ILE A 10 47.64 -9.43 10.92
N LEU A 11 46.49 -9.58 11.57
CA LEU A 11 45.57 -10.70 11.27
C LEU A 11 44.16 -10.54 11.86
N MET A 12 43.55 -9.35 11.77
CA MET A 12 42.12 -9.15 12.07
C MET A 12 41.51 -8.07 11.15
N LEU A 13 41.78 -8.14 9.84
CA LEU A 13 41.18 -7.22 8.84
C LEU A 13 40.65 -7.93 7.59
N THR A 14 40.60 -9.28 7.57
CA THR A 14 40.17 -10.05 6.40
C THR A 14 39.14 -11.14 6.72
N ALA A 15 38.20 -10.88 7.63
CA ALA A 15 37.03 -11.73 7.85
C ALA A 15 35.71 -10.92 7.91
N GLY A 16 35.67 -9.74 7.30
CA GLY A 16 34.50 -8.85 7.33
C GLY A 16 33.98 -8.39 5.97
N ILE A 17 34.49 -8.94 4.86
CA ILE A 17 34.02 -8.58 3.51
C ILE A 17 33.75 -9.86 2.71
N ALA A 18 32.75 -10.61 3.14
CA ALA A 18 32.03 -11.57 2.32
C ALA A 18 30.66 -11.77 2.97
N ILE A 19 29.76 -10.81 2.74
CA ILE A 19 28.28 -10.89 2.70
C ILE A 19 27.84 -9.42 2.53
N ALA A 20 27.96 -8.90 1.32
CA ALA A 20 27.42 -7.59 0.95
C ALA A 20 26.98 -7.60 -0.52
N GLU A 21 26.25 -8.63 -0.94
CA GLU A 21 25.68 -8.67 -2.30
C GLU A 21 24.19 -9.06 -2.37
N ASN A 22 23.54 -9.41 -1.25
CA ASN A 22 22.13 -9.85 -1.29
C ASN A 22 21.11 -8.96 -0.56
N GLU A 23 21.49 -7.78 -0.05
CA GLU A 23 20.54 -6.91 0.67
C GLU A 23 19.95 -5.75 -0.15
N GLN A 24 20.38 -5.52 -1.40
CA GLN A 24 19.78 -4.44 -2.20
C GLN A 24 18.43 -4.80 -2.85
N ASP A 25 18.12 -6.09 -3.04
CA ASP A 25 16.90 -6.49 -3.76
C ASP A 25 15.67 -6.67 -2.85
N THR A 26 15.86 -6.88 -1.54
CA THR A 26 14.76 -7.05 -0.59
C THR A 26 14.21 -5.72 -0.05
N GLY A 27 15.00 -4.64 -0.09
CA GLY A 27 14.60 -3.30 0.35
C GLY A 27 13.55 -2.64 -0.54
N ARG A 28 13.74 -2.67 -1.86
CA ARG A 28 12.79 -2.08 -2.83
C ARG A 28 11.42 -2.76 -2.82
N HIS A 29 11.38 -4.09 -2.63
CA HIS A 29 10.12 -4.82 -2.48
C HIS A 29 9.38 -4.46 -1.19
N ARG A 30 10.08 -4.29 -0.06
CA ARG A 30 9.45 -3.90 1.23
C ARG A 30 8.93 -2.47 1.23
N GLU A 31 9.61 -1.54 0.58
CA GLU A 31 9.10 -0.16 0.43
C GLU A 31 7.88 -0.08 -0.47
N GLY A 32 7.87 -0.78 -1.60
CA GLY A 32 6.69 -0.88 -2.47
C GLY A 32 5.49 -1.49 -1.74
N PHE A 33 5.73 -2.53 -0.94
CA PHE A 33 4.69 -3.16 -0.10
C PHE A 33 4.20 -2.25 1.03
N ARG A 34 5.08 -1.49 1.69
CA ARG A 34 4.72 -0.51 2.73
C ARG A 34 3.94 0.67 2.15
N LYS A 35 4.36 1.22 1.00
CA LYS A 35 3.64 2.30 0.29
C LYS A 35 2.27 1.80 -0.20
N ALA A 36 2.19 0.58 -0.73
CA ALA A 36 0.91 -0.05 -1.07
C ALA A 36 0.01 -0.26 0.16
N LYS A 37 0.58 -0.66 1.31
CA LYS A 37 -0.14 -0.80 2.60
C LYS A 37 -0.69 0.52 3.13
N VAL A 38 0.11 1.59 3.11
CA VAL A 38 -0.32 2.93 3.55
C VAL A 38 -1.35 3.51 2.59
N ALA A 39 -1.18 3.29 1.28
CA ALA A 39 -2.18 3.64 0.28
C ALA A 39 -3.50 2.88 0.50
N LYS A 40 -3.47 1.61 0.92
CA LYS A 40 -4.66 0.81 1.27
C LYS A 40 -5.45 1.37 2.48
N ILE A 41 -4.78 2.07 3.39
CA ILE A 41 -5.39 2.70 4.58
C ILE A 41 -5.94 4.10 4.26
N LYS A 42 -5.29 4.85 3.37
CA LYS A 42 -5.75 6.19 2.94
C LYS A 42 -6.69 6.17 1.73
N SER A 43 -6.87 5.04 1.07
CA SER A 43 -7.66 4.89 -0.16
C SER A 43 -9.16 4.79 0.11
N GLY A 44 -9.94 5.52 -0.68
CA GLY A 44 -11.40 5.45 -0.70
C GLY A 44 -11.91 4.27 -1.52
N ARG A 45 -13.18 4.34 -1.93
CA ARG A 45 -13.85 3.24 -2.65
C ARG A 45 -13.19 2.98 -4.01
N TYR A 46 -13.04 4.02 -4.82
CA TYR A 46 -12.65 3.90 -6.23
C TYR A 46 -11.18 3.56 -6.39
N SER A 47 -10.29 4.16 -5.59
CA SER A 47 -8.87 3.79 -5.66
C SER A 47 -8.64 2.33 -5.25
N ARG A 48 -9.37 1.81 -4.26
CA ARG A 48 -9.29 0.38 -3.89
C ARG A 48 -9.83 -0.53 -4.98
N MET A 49 -10.96 -0.14 -5.59
CA MET A 49 -11.54 -0.85 -6.74
C MET A 49 -10.53 -0.92 -7.89
N LEU A 50 -9.91 0.21 -8.25
CA LEU A 50 -8.89 0.28 -9.31
C LEU A 50 -7.62 -0.52 -8.95
N MET A 51 -7.12 -0.45 -7.71
CA MET A 51 -5.99 -1.28 -7.29
C MET A 51 -6.29 -2.77 -7.38
N SER A 52 -7.49 -3.19 -6.95
CA SER A 52 -7.93 -4.57 -7.07
C SER A 52 -7.99 -4.99 -8.52
N MET A 53 -8.54 -4.13 -9.38
CA MET A 53 -8.62 -4.35 -10.81
C MET A 53 -7.25 -4.54 -11.43
N LEU A 54 -6.33 -3.59 -11.22
CA LEU A 54 -4.94 -3.65 -11.70
C LEU A 54 -4.20 -4.91 -11.21
N HIS A 55 -4.46 -5.34 -9.97
CA HIS A 55 -3.88 -6.58 -9.44
C HIS A 55 -4.44 -7.84 -10.11
N LYS A 56 -5.74 -7.87 -10.42
CA LYS A 56 -6.32 -8.97 -11.23
C LYS A 56 -5.75 -8.95 -12.65
N THR A 57 -5.61 -7.77 -13.23
CA THR A 57 -5.03 -7.57 -14.57
C THR A 57 -3.61 -8.11 -14.64
N SER A 58 -2.77 -7.86 -13.63
CA SER A 58 -1.39 -8.37 -13.60
C SER A 58 -1.27 -9.88 -13.39
N ARG A 59 -2.38 -10.61 -13.21
CA ARG A 59 -2.42 -12.09 -13.13
C ARG A 59 -2.86 -12.73 -14.44
N LEU A 60 -3.22 -11.92 -15.44
CA LEU A 60 -3.47 -12.41 -16.78
C LEU A 60 -2.15 -12.68 -17.50
N ASP A 61 -2.19 -13.60 -18.46
CA ASP A 61 -1.09 -13.80 -19.40
C ASP A 61 -1.08 -12.64 -20.40
N LEU A 62 -0.29 -11.62 -20.07
CA LEU A 62 -0.15 -10.37 -20.83
C LEU A 62 1.21 -10.35 -21.52
N SER A 63 1.26 -9.78 -22.74
CA SER A 63 2.55 -9.48 -23.36
C SER A 63 3.30 -8.40 -22.57
N GLU A 64 4.63 -8.32 -22.72
CA GLU A 64 5.43 -7.28 -22.06
C GLU A 64 4.91 -5.86 -22.33
N GLN A 65 4.45 -5.61 -23.56
CA GLN A 65 3.91 -4.31 -23.94
C GLN A 65 2.59 -4.00 -23.22
N GLN A 66 1.74 -5.02 -23.02
CA GLN A 66 0.49 -4.87 -22.27
C GLN A 66 0.77 -4.64 -20.78
N ASP A 67 1.71 -5.39 -20.20
CA ASP A 67 2.10 -5.23 -18.79
C ASP A 67 2.68 -3.84 -18.50
N ARG A 68 3.53 -3.31 -19.39
CA ARG A 68 4.04 -1.94 -19.29
C ARG A 68 2.92 -0.90 -19.30
N LYS A 69 1.96 -1.00 -20.24
CA LYS A 69 0.78 -0.12 -20.27
C LYS A 69 -0.03 -0.19 -18.98
N VAL A 70 -0.26 -1.40 -18.44
CA VAL A 70 -1.00 -1.58 -17.17
C VAL A 70 -0.27 -0.93 -15.98
N LYS A 71 1.06 -0.99 -15.95
CA LYS A 71 1.87 -0.32 -14.91
C LYS A 71 1.77 1.21 -15.01
N GLU A 72 1.72 1.78 -16.20
CA GLU A 72 1.53 3.23 -16.39
C GLU A 72 0.17 3.72 -15.91
N ILE A 73 -0.91 2.94 -16.13
CA ILE A 73 -2.25 3.24 -15.62
C ILE A 73 -2.23 3.39 -14.10
N ARG A 74 -1.49 2.53 -13.41
CA ARG A 74 -1.33 2.61 -11.95
C ARG A 74 -0.79 3.96 -11.53
N ALA A 75 0.30 4.43 -12.15
CA ALA A 75 0.91 5.71 -11.81
C ALA A 75 0.00 6.89 -12.14
N LYS A 76 -0.66 6.84 -13.30
CA LYS A 76 -1.50 7.94 -13.81
C LYS A 76 -2.78 8.16 -13.02
N TYR A 77 -3.48 7.10 -12.61
CA TYR A 77 -4.84 7.25 -12.07
C TYR A 77 -4.94 7.06 -10.55
N ILE A 78 -4.12 6.21 -9.93
CA ILE A 78 -4.27 5.91 -8.50
C ILE A 78 -4.01 7.14 -7.63
N GLY A 79 -2.92 7.87 -7.88
CA GLY A 79 -2.56 9.07 -7.11
C GLY A 79 -3.66 10.13 -7.13
N PRO A 80 -4.10 10.57 -8.32
CA PRO A 80 -5.18 11.56 -8.45
C PRO A 80 -6.51 11.12 -7.81
N ILE A 81 -6.92 9.86 -8.00
CA ILE A 81 -8.15 9.34 -7.37
C ILE A 81 -8.03 9.39 -5.84
N ILE A 82 -6.91 8.96 -5.25
CA ILE A 82 -6.70 9.01 -3.79
C ILE A 82 -6.74 10.45 -3.28
N GLN A 83 -6.17 11.40 -4.03
CA GLN A 83 -6.16 12.82 -3.66
C GLN A 83 -7.59 13.39 -3.63
N GLU A 84 -8.38 13.15 -4.67
CA GLU A 84 -9.78 13.61 -4.72
C GLU A 84 -10.65 12.90 -3.67
N GLU A 85 -10.45 11.61 -3.42
CA GLU A 85 -11.10 10.89 -2.30
C GLU A 85 -10.68 11.45 -0.93
N GLY A 86 -9.48 12.01 -0.82
CA GLY A 86 -9.04 12.79 0.32
C GLY A 86 -9.85 14.08 0.50
N LYS A 87 -10.04 14.85 -0.58
CA LYS A 87 -10.85 16.08 -0.57
C LYS A 87 -12.31 15.80 -0.21
N SER A 88 -12.93 14.77 -0.81
CA SER A 88 -14.30 14.35 -0.48
C SER A 88 -14.46 14.03 1.01
N ARG A 89 -13.52 13.27 1.61
CA ARG A 89 -13.53 13.03 3.06
C ARG A 89 -13.34 14.31 3.89
N GLY A 90 -12.53 15.25 3.41
CA GLY A 90 -12.35 16.56 4.05
C GLY A 90 -13.66 17.35 4.09
N LEU A 91 -14.38 17.41 2.96
CA LEU A 91 -15.67 18.07 2.85
C LEU A 91 -16.74 17.40 3.72
N GLN A 92 -16.80 16.06 3.73
CA GLN A 92 -17.70 15.32 4.60
C GLN A 92 -17.44 15.60 6.09
N ARG A 93 -16.16 15.71 6.50
CA ARG A 93 -15.82 16.11 7.87
C ARG A 93 -16.26 17.55 8.15
N LYS A 94 -16.02 18.48 7.22
CA LYS A 94 -16.45 19.88 7.35
C LYS A 94 -17.97 19.98 7.50
N PHE A 95 -18.73 19.23 6.69
CA PHE A 95 -20.18 19.14 6.79
C PHE A 95 -20.62 18.71 8.19
N MET A 96 -20.06 17.61 8.72
CA MET A 96 -20.40 17.11 10.04
C MET A 96 -20.06 18.10 11.15
N LEU A 97 -18.91 18.79 11.06
CA LEU A 97 -18.51 19.80 12.04
C LEU A 97 -19.43 21.02 12.01
N GLN A 98 -19.87 21.46 10.83
CA GLN A 98 -20.82 22.56 10.71
C GLN A 98 -22.20 22.17 11.25
N LEU A 99 -22.67 20.97 10.93
CA LEU A 99 -23.97 20.48 11.41
C LEU A 99 -24.03 20.31 12.93
N GLN A 100 -22.90 20.12 13.61
CA GLN A 100 -22.82 20.02 15.07
C GLN A 100 -22.95 21.37 15.79
N LYS A 101 -22.86 22.50 15.07
CA LYS A 101 -23.04 23.83 15.66
C LYS A 101 -24.52 24.10 15.90
N ALA A 102 -24.84 24.73 17.04
CA ALA A 102 -26.21 25.10 17.38
C ALA A 102 -26.79 26.16 16.41
N ASP A 103 -25.91 26.98 15.84
CA ASP A 103 -26.19 28.09 14.93
C ASP A 103 -25.72 27.82 13.50
N PHE A 104 -25.74 26.55 13.06
CA PHE A 104 -25.23 26.18 11.74
C PHE A 104 -25.91 26.99 10.61
N ASP A 105 -25.13 27.37 9.60
CA ASP A 105 -25.67 28.05 8.41
C ASP A 105 -26.14 27.02 7.37
N PRO A 106 -27.44 26.98 7.03
CA PRO A 106 -27.96 26.11 5.97
C PRO A 106 -27.35 26.40 4.59
N ALA A 107 -26.97 27.64 4.29
CA ALA A 107 -26.38 28.01 3.01
C ALA A 107 -24.95 27.45 2.87
N GLU A 108 -24.13 27.56 3.92
CA GLU A 108 -22.81 26.91 3.97
C GLU A 108 -22.93 25.39 3.81
N LEU A 109 -23.85 24.73 4.54
CA LEU A 109 -24.04 23.28 4.44
C LEU A 109 -24.41 22.85 3.01
N LYS A 110 -25.34 23.55 2.35
CA LYS A 110 -25.72 23.28 0.96
C LYS A 110 -24.54 23.46 0.00
N THR A 111 -23.68 24.43 0.27
CA THR A 111 -22.46 24.66 -0.52
C THR A 111 -21.48 23.50 -0.38
N ILE A 112 -21.24 23.03 0.85
CA ILE A 112 -20.38 21.88 1.12
C ILE A 112 -20.92 20.61 0.43
N VAL A 113 -22.24 20.42 0.41
CA VAL A 113 -22.87 19.29 -0.30
C VAL A 113 -22.60 19.37 -1.80
N LYS A 114 -22.83 20.53 -2.43
CA LYS A 114 -22.55 20.72 -3.87
C LYS A 114 -21.08 20.48 -4.22
N GLU A 115 -20.15 20.99 -3.41
CA GLU A 115 -18.72 20.74 -3.59
C GLU A 115 -18.39 19.25 -3.47
N THR A 116 -19.01 18.56 -2.51
CA THR A 116 -18.83 17.11 -2.31
C THR A 116 -19.31 16.33 -3.54
N ASP A 117 -20.45 16.70 -4.12
CA ASP A 117 -20.99 16.05 -5.31
C ASP A 117 -20.10 16.26 -6.54
N VAL A 118 -19.57 17.46 -6.73
CA VAL A 118 -18.62 17.76 -7.81
C VAL A 118 -17.36 16.89 -7.69
N VAL A 119 -16.78 16.80 -6.48
CA VAL A 119 -15.60 15.96 -6.24
C VAL A 119 -15.93 14.49 -6.44
N ASN A 120 -17.07 14.00 -5.94
CA ASN A 120 -17.49 12.61 -6.10
C ASN A 120 -17.72 12.22 -7.56
N LYS A 121 -18.33 13.12 -8.35
CA LYS A 121 -18.48 12.92 -9.80
C LYS A 121 -17.12 12.82 -10.49
N LYS A 122 -16.21 13.75 -10.21
CA LYS A 122 -14.84 13.72 -10.76
C LYS A 122 -14.11 12.42 -10.43
N ILE A 123 -14.27 11.90 -9.20
CA ILE A 123 -13.68 10.60 -8.82
C ILE A 123 -14.25 9.45 -9.65
N ALA A 124 -15.58 9.44 -9.84
CA ALA A 124 -16.26 8.42 -10.62
C ALA A 124 -15.82 8.45 -12.10
N ASP A 125 -15.73 9.64 -12.69
CA ASP A 125 -15.28 9.84 -14.07
C ASP A 125 -13.83 9.32 -14.25
N MET A 126 -12.90 9.73 -13.38
CA MET A 126 -11.51 9.22 -13.42
C MET A 126 -11.42 7.70 -13.26
N PHE A 127 -12.30 7.10 -12.45
CA PHE A 127 -12.35 5.65 -12.31
C PHE A 127 -12.84 4.97 -13.60
N ILE A 128 -13.89 5.50 -14.23
CA ILE A 128 -14.41 4.98 -15.50
C ILE A 128 -13.36 5.11 -16.61
N ASP A 129 -12.66 6.23 -16.67
CA ASP A 129 -11.55 6.43 -17.61
C ASP A 129 -10.46 5.39 -17.39
N ALA A 130 -10.07 5.16 -16.13
CA ALA A 130 -9.08 4.13 -15.81
C ALA A 130 -9.53 2.73 -16.21
N MET A 131 -10.82 2.38 -16.01
CA MET A 131 -11.36 1.08 -16.45
C MET A 131 -11.33 0.94 -17.97
N THR A 132 -11.66 2.02 -18.69
CA THR A 132 -11.61 2.07 -20.16
C THR A 132 -10.19 1.83 -20.65
N VAL A 133 -9.20 2.54 -20.09
CA VAL A 133 -7.79 2.35 -20.48
C VAL A 133 -7.30 0.93 -20.14
N ILE A 134 -7.74 0.33 -19.03
CA ILE A 134 -7.40 -1.07 -18.71
C ILE A 134 -7.99 -2.01 -19.77
N ARG A 135 -9.27 -1.86 -20.10
CA ARG A 135 -9.95 -2.68 -21.12
C ARG A 135 -9.22 -2.61 -22.45
N ASP A 136 -8.85 -1.41 -22.87
CA ASP A 136 -8.19 -1.19 -24.15
C ASP A 136 -6.74 -1.73 -24.14
N ALA A 137 -6.04 -1.65 -22.99
CA ALA A 137 -4.69 -2.18 -22.84
C ALA A 137 -4.64 -3.72 -22.93
N VAL A 138 -5.57 -4.42 -22.29
CA VAL A 138 -5.57 -5.90 -22.27
C VAL A 138 -6.41 -6.53 -23.37
N GLY A 139 -7.31 -5.76 -23.98
CA GLY A 139 -8.26 -6.21 -24.99
C GLY A 139 -9.52 -6.85 -24.39
N PRO A 140 -10.64 -6.87 -25.14
CA PRO A 140 -11.96 -7.28 -24.63
C PRO A 140 -12.01 -8.73 -24.14
N LYS A 141 -11.28 -9.66 -24.79
CA LYS A 141 -11.23 -11.07 -24.39
C LYS A 141 -10.58 -11.26 -23.01
N ASN A 142 -9.47 -10.57 -22.76
CA ASN A 142 -8.78 -10.63 -21.48
C ASN A 142 -9.51 -9.84 -20.41
N TYR A 143 -10.13 -8.71 -20.78
CA TYR A 143 -10.96 -7.93 -19.89
C TYR A 143 -12.19 -8.71 -19.41
N ALA A 144 -12.83 -9.51 -20.26
CA ALA A 144 -13.97 -10.35 -19.88
C ALA A 144 -13.62 -11.42 -18.82
N LYS A 145 -12.35 -11.85 -18.74
CA LYS A 145 -11.87 -12.78 -17.70
C LYS A 145 -11.74 -12.11 -16.33
N LEU A 146 -11.74 -10.78 -16.29
CA LEU A 146 -11.61 -10.03 -15.06
C LEU A 146 -12.98 -9.99 -14.38
N THR A 147 -13.14 -10.75 -13.29
CA THR A 147 -14.38 -10.76 -12.52
C THR A 147 -14.75 -9.32 -12.14
N PRO A 148 -16.03 -8.90 -12.32
CA PRO A 148 -16.48 -7.56 -12.01
C PRO A 148 -16.01 -7.12 -10.63
N VAL A 149 -15.72 -5.83 -10.48
CA VAL A 149 -15.29 -5.28 -9.20
C VAL A 149 -16.47 -5.39 -8.22
N THR A 150 -16.49 -6.48 -7.44
CA THR A 150 -17.49 -6.67 -6.40
C THR A 150 -17.26 -5.66 -5.29
N ARG A 151 -18.35 -5.09 -4.79
CA ARG A 151 -18.32 -4.16 -3.66
C ARG A 151 -17.80 -4.93 -2.45
N ILE A 152 -16.57 -4.65 -2.03
CA ILE A 152 -16.07 -5.17 -0.75
C ILE A 152 -16.79 -4.39 0.35
N ASP A 153 -17.65 -5.06 1.09
CA ASP A 153 -18.42 -4.47 2.18
C ASP A 153 -17.49 -3.93 3.30
N ARG A 154 -17.95 -2.88 4.00
CA ARG A 154 -17.23 -2.26 5.11
C ARG A 154 -16.95 -3.29 6.21
N ASN A 155 -17.89 -4.20 6.48
CA ASN A 155 -17.70 -5.23 7.50
C ASN A 155 -16.60 -6.22 7.09
N THR A 156 -16.54 -6.59 5.81
CA THR A 156 -15.45 -7.40 5.26
C THR A 156 -14.08 -6.71 5.42
N LEU A 157 -14.02 -5.39 5.25
CA LEU A 157 -12.80 -4.61 5.46
C LEU A 157 -12.38 -4.53 6.93
N ILE A 158 -13.34 -4.41 7.85
CA ILE A 158 -13.07 -4.44 9.29
C ILE A 158 -12.50 -5.80 9.68
N LYS A 159 -13.14 -6.90 9.26
CA LYS A 159 -12.63 -8.27 9.49
C LYS A 159 -11.24 -8.48 8.91
N LEU A 160 -10.98 -8.00 7.69
CA LEU A 160 -9.65 -8.08 7.08
C LEU A 160 -8.61 -7.29 7.89
N LYS A 161 -8.98 -6.13 8.44
CA LYS A 161 -8.10 -5.31 9.29
C LYS A 161 -7.81 -6.00 10.62
N GLU A 162 -8.81 -6.61 11.24
CA GLU A 162 -8.67 -7.36 12.49
C GLU A 162 -7.78 -8.60 12.31
N GLN A 163 -8.02 -9.39 11.25
CA GLN A 163 -7.17 -10.53 10.88
C GLN A 163 -5.72 -10.11 10.59
N GLU A 164 -5.53 -8.96 9.97
CA GLU A 164 -4.20 -8.43 9.68
C GLU A 164 -3.47 -7.96 10.95
N LEU A 165 -4.18 -7.35 11.90
CA LEU A 165 -3.63 -6.98 13.21
C LEU A 165 -3.26 -8.23 14.01
N ALA A 166 -4.10 -9.25 14.02
CA ALA A 166 -3.82 -10.54 14.67
C ALA A 166 -2.55 -11.19 14.11
N ARG A 167 -2.42 -11.28 12.77
CA ARG A 167 -1.21 -11.82 12.12
C ARG A 167 0.06 -11.01 12.43
N ILE A 168 -0.05 -9.69 12.58
CA ILE A 168 1.08 -8.83 12.96
C ILE A 168 1.49 -9.11 14.42
N GLN A 169 0.54 -9.32 15.32
CA GLN A 169 0.80 -9.68 16.70
C GLN A 169 1.44 -11.06 16.81
N GLU A 170 0.93 -12.06 16.09
CA GLU A 170 1.50 -13.42 16.02
C GLU A 170 2.95 -13.39 15.52
N ARG A 171 3.22 -12.66 14.43
CA ARG A 171 4.58 -12.51 13.90
C ARG A 171 5.53 -11.82 14.86
N LYS A 172 5.05 -10.89 15.69
CA LYS A 172 5.86 -10.24 16.73
C LYS A 172 6.11 -11.20 17.91
N ALA A 173 5.11 -11.98 18.31
CA ALA A 173 5.23 -12.98 19.36
C ALA A 173 6.21 -14.10 18.99
N GLN A 174 6.16 -14.58 17.74
CA GLN A 174 7.11 -15.57 17.19
C GLN A 174 8.54 -15.02 17.10
N LYS A 175 8.71 -13.73 16.77
CA LYS A 175 10.04 -13.10 16.75
C LYS A 175 10.64 -13.02 18.15
N ASN A 176 9.84 -12.68 19.15
CA ASN A 176 10.29 -12.59 20.54
C ASN A 176 10.60 -13.97 21.15
N THR A 177 9.88 -15.02 20.76
CA THR A 177 10.16 -16.40 21.23
C THR A 177 11.45 -16.97 20.66
N ASN A 178 11.76 -16.71 19.37
CA ASN A 178 13.04 -17.13 18.79
C ASN A 178 14.25 -16.38 19.37
N THR A 179 14.11 -15.10 19.74
CA THR A 179 15.21 -14.37 20.42
C THR A 179 15.42 -14.84 21.87
N GLN A 180 14.42 -15.50 22.47
CA GLN A 180 14.47 -16.00 23.85
C GLN A 180 14.88 -17.48 23.93
N SER A 181 14.72 -18.25 22.85
CA SER A 181 15.27 -19.61 22.72
C SER A 181 16.79 -19.59 22.48
N ASP A 182 17.28 -18.65 21.66
CA ASP A 182 18.71 -18.54 21.35
C ASP A 182 19.55 -18.00 22.53
N SER A 183 18.91 -17.40 23.54
CA SER A 183 19.59 -16.94 24.77
C SER A 183 19.54 -17.94 25.93
N LYS A 184 18.87 -19.09 25.76
CA LYS A 184 18.80 -20.15 26.77
C LYS A 184 19.68 -21.37 26.47
N SER A 185 20.24 -21.51 25.26
CA SER A 185 21.13 -22.63 24.93
C SER A 185 22.58 -22.44 25.41
N ASP A 186 22.96 -21.26 25.90
CA ASP A 186 24.34 -20.93 26.32
C ASP A 186 24.58 -21.04 27.84
N LYS A 187 23.68 -21.68 28.59
CA LYS A 187 23.88 -21.95 30.02
C LYS A 187 23.54 -23.39 30.38
N SER A 188 24.34 -24.33 29.87
CA SER A 188 24.42 -25.70 30.40
C SER A 188 25.79 -26.28 30.03
N GLU A 189 26.83 -25.80 30.71
CA GLU A 189 28.04 -26.57 31.04
C GLU A 189 28.21 -26.54 32.56
#